data_AF-A0A1M7NMT1-F1
#
_entry.id   AF-A0A1M7NMT1-F1
#
_cell.length_a   1.000
_cell.length_b   1.000
_cell.length_c   1.000
_cell.angle_alpha   90.00
_cell.angle_beta   90.00
_cell.angle_gamma   90.00
#
_symmetry.space_group_name_H-M   'P 1'
#
loop_
_entity.id
_entity.type
_entity.pdbx_description
1 polymer ?
#
loop_
_entity_poly.entity_id
_entity_poly.type
_entity_poly.pdbx_seq_one_letter_code
_entity_poly.pdbx_strand_id
1 'polypeptide(L)'
;MDCMNGSNLENLLLALPEDRLLTNAPELTHAQWRGQALSVAAGLQARGVRQLAVHLEDAAELAVALFGAWRAGVSVLLPADLQAQTRERWSGQVDLWVTDLPGDTPLSDLHAAPLPAAVLDLDACRLSLCTSGSSGEPKLIEKRLRQLANEVAVLEQLWGPDLGQACMIGSVATQHIYGLLFRLLWPLSAARAFVRRQLPFPEDVQRASRDYPAFAWVASPALLKRMGDNLDWSSLRAVRRVFSSGGALPADAARSLNERLGQWPTEIFGSSETGGIAWRQGGQRWQAFEGVTLTLGDDGALRVRSPYLPEGHVEHTVDAARLDDDGRFELLGRLDRIVKLEEKRVSLPLIEQALSAHHWVREVRLGVVQENRASLGALVVLSDSGLIALRTQGRRALTEALRQHLRPHCEPLALPRRWRLLRQMPLNAQDKLPQADVEALLMAERPKAAELLDQKTVDDELQLNLIVPPDLACFSGHFPKAPVLPGVVQVDWAMKLGQRLLNLPPRFAGMEVLKFQQLVRPGDRLRLTLRFDNQRSKLHFAFHNSDGAPCSSGRILLEAAHA
;
A
#
# COMPACT_ATOMS: atom_id res chain seq x y z
N MET A 1 -38.89 15.03 -6.57
CA MET A 1 -39.70 14.46 -5.48
C MET A 1 -39.81 12.96 -5.67
N ASP A 2 -38.91 12.08 -5.25
CA ASP A 2 -37.48 12.12 -4.94
C ASP A 2 -37.09 10.63 -4.89
N CYS A 3 -36.46 10.12 -5.95
CA CYS A 3 -35.80 8.81 -5.87
C CYS A 3 -34.43 9.00 -5.21
N MET A 4 -34.41 9.38 -3.93
CA MET A 4 -33.24 9.11 -3.10
C MET A 4 -33.24 7.60 -2.82
N ASN A 5 -32.55 6.85 -3.68
CA ASN A 5 -32.51 5.38 -3.64
C ASN A 5 -31.69 4.81 -2.47
N GLY A 6 -31.23 5.62 -1.51
CA GLY A 6 -30.44 5.19 -0.34
C GLY A 6 -31.19 5.37 0.98
N SER A 7 -30.80 4.60 2.00
CA SER A 7 -31.20 4.82 3.39
C SER A 7 -30.02 5.39 4.18
N ASN A 8 -30.28 6.39 5.02
CA ASN A 8 -29.27 6.91 5.93
C ASN A 8 -28.75 5.79 6.83
N LEU A 9 -27.48 5.89 7.25
CA LEU A 9 -26.81 4.84 8.04
C LEU A 9 -27.60 4.43 9.29
N GLU A 10 -28.23 5.39 9.98
CA GLU A 10 -29.01 5.14 11.20
C GLU A 10 -30.25 4.26 10.98
N ASN A 11 -30.75 4.21 9.75
CA ASN A 11 -31.98 3.50 9.39
C ASN A 11 -31.71 2.11 8.78
N LEU A 12 -30.46 1.73 8.55
CA LEU A 12 -30.13 0.48 7.85
C LEU A 12 -30.57 -0.78 8.60
N LEU A 13 -30.75 -0.72 9.92
CA LEU A 13 -31.28 -1.87 10.67
C LEU A 13 -32.81 -2.00 10.60
N LEU A 14 -33.51 -1.05 9.99
CA LEU A 14 -34.95 -1.12 9.77
C LEU A 14 -35.28 -1.99 8.55
N ALA A 15 -36.56 -2.30 8.38
CA ALA A 15 -37.04 -2.92 7.15
C ALA A 15 -37.00 -1.91 6.01
N LEU A 16 -36.41 -2.32 4.89
CA LEU A 16 -36.55 -1.60 3.63
C LEU A 16 -37.84 -2.03 2.91
N PRO A 17 -38.45 -1.13 2.11
CA PRO A 17 -39.64 -1.45 1.32
C PRO A 17 -39.40 -2.58 0.30
N GLU A 18 -38.18 -2.65 -0.25
CA GLU A 18 -37.73 -3.69 -1.17
C GLU A 18 -36.40 -4.26 -0.66
N ASP A 19 -36.27 -5.59 -0.66
CA ASP A 19 -35.00 -6.22 -0.32
C ASP A 19 -34.02 -6.07 -1.49
N ARG A 20 -32.75 -5.82 -1.15
CA ARG A 20 -31.73 -5.43 -2.13
C ARG A 20 -30.49 -6.27 -1.97
N LEU A 21 -29.84 -6.54 -3.09
CA LEU A 21 -28.63 -7.33 -3.15
C LEU A 21 -27.42 -6.47 -2.74
N LEU A 22 -26.71 -6.87 -1.69
CA LEU A 22 -25.50 -6.20 -1.21
C LEU A 22 -24.23 -6.82 -1.79
N THR A 23 -24.21 -8.14 -1.98
CA THR A 23 -23.05 -8.87 -2.51
C THR A 23 -23.50 -10.05 -3.36
N ASN A 24 -22.75 -10.41 -4.41
CA ASN A 24 -23.11 -11.52 -5.32
C ASN A 24 -22.36 -12.83 -5.04
N ALA A 25 -21.22 -12.77 -4.36
CA ALA A 25 -20.34 -13.93 -4.14
C ALA A 25 -19.74 -13.92 -2.72
N PRO A 26 -20.36 -14.63 -1.74
CA PRO A 26 -21.69 -15.24 -1.85
C PRO A 26 -22.80 -14.18 -1.92
N GLU A 27 -23.98 -14.61 -2.36
CA GLU A 27 -25.17 -13.78 -2.36
C GLU A 27 -25.52 -13.35 -0.92
N LEU A 28 -25.73 -12.05 -0.72
CA LEU A 28 -26.21 -11.50 0.55
C LEU A 28 -27.18 -10.37 0.28
N THR A 29 -28.42 -10.52 0.74
CA THR A 29 -29.42 -9.44 0.69
C THR A 29 -29.37 -8.56 1.93
N HIS A 30 -29.94 -7.37 1.83
CA HIS A 30 -30.07 -6.45 2.96
C HIS A 30 -30.87 -7.06 4.11
N ALA A 31 -31.95 -7.80 3.83
CA ALA A 31 -32.73 -8.48 4.86
C ALA A 31 -31.90 -9.55 5.60
N GLN A 32 -31.09 -10.32 4.88
CA GLN A 32 -30.19 -11.32 5.46
C GLN A 32 -29.10 -10.67 6.30
N TRP A 33 -28.42 -9.65 5.76
CA TRP A 33 -27.40 -8.87 6.46
C TRP A 33 -27.95 -8.27 7.76
N ARG A 34 -29.12 -7.61 7.69
CA ARG A 34 -29.81 -7.04 8.85
C ARG A 34 -30.12 -8.11 9.90
N GLY A 35 -30.63 -9.27 9.48
CA GLY A 35 -30.91 -10.39 10.38
C GLY A 35 -29.65 -10.88 11.11
N GLN A 36 -28.54 -10.99 10.40
CA GLN A 36 -27.24 -11.34 10.97
C GLN A 36 -26.74 -10.26 11.95
N ALA A 37 -26.83 -8.98 11.60
CA ALA A 37 -26.42 -7.88 12.48
C ALA A 37 -27.24 -7.83 13.79
N LEU A 38 -28.56 -7.99 13.70
CA LEU A 38 -29.44 -8.05 14.88
C LEU A 38 -29.19 -9.29 15.74
N SER A 39 -28.82 -10.42 15.11
CA SER A 39 -28.42 -11.65 15.79
C SER A 39 -27.09 -11.49 16.53
N VAL A 40 -26.10 -10.87 15.91
CA VAL A 40 -24.80 -10.54 16.53
C VAL A 40 -24.98 -9.55 17.69
N ALA A 41 -25.87 -8.55 17.54
CA ALA A 41 -26.19 -7.61 18.60
C ALA A 41 -26.69 -8.32 19.87
N ALA A 42 -27.56 -9.32 19.71
CA ALA A 42 -28.07 -10.11 20.83
C ALA A 42 -26.95 -10.91 21.52
N GLY A 43 -26.06 -11.55 20.75
CA GLY A 43 -24.95 -12.32 21.33
C GLY A 43 -23.89 -11.46 22.00
N LEU A 44 -23.71 -10.21 21.57
CA LEU A 44 -22.86 -9.23 22.26
C LEU A 44 -23.49 -8.80 23.59
N GLN A 45 -24.81 -8.51 23.61
CA GLN A 45 -25.52 -8.16 24.85
C GLN A 45 -25.52 -9.30 25.86
N ALA A 46 -25.75 -10.54 25.40
CA ALA A 46 -25.74 -11.73 26.26
C ALA A 46 -24.38 -11.96 26.93
N ARG A 47 -23.28 -11.55 26.29
CA ARG A 47 -21.91 -11.62 26.82
C ARG A 47 -21.50 -10.39 27.64
N GLY A 48 -22.34 -9.36 27.71
CA GLY A 48 -22.02 -8.13 28.43
C GLY A 48 -20.83 -7.34 27.84
N VAL A 49 -20.53 -7.52 26.55
CA VAL A 49 -19.45 -6.81 25.85
C VAL A 49 -19.78 -5.31 25.80
N ARG A 50 -18.78 -4.45 26.01
CA ARG A 50 -18.88 -2.98 25.91
C ARG A 50 -17.91 -2.40 24.90
N GLN A 51 -16.75 -3.03 24.74
CA GLN A 51 -15.69 -2.67 23.80
C GLN A 51 -15.32 -3.89 22.95
N LEU A 52 -15.54 -3.78 21.63
CA LEU A 52 -15.28 -4.84 20.67
C LEU A 52 -14.15 -4.46 19.74
N ALA A 53 -13.07 -5.24 19.70
CA ALA A 53 -12.08 -5.16 18.62
C ALA A 53 -12.53 -6.03 17.44
N VAL A 54 -12.60 -5.45 16.24
CA VAL A 54 -12.99 -6.19 15.02
C VAL A 54 -11.93 -6.05 13.95
N HIS A 55 -11.50 -7.15 13.34
CA HIS A 55 -10.67 -7.11 12.14
C HIS A 55 -10.99 -8.29 11.23
N LEU A 56 -11.88 -8.06 10.25
CA LEU A 56 -12.34 -9.06 9.29
C LEU A 56 -11.93 -8.65 7.87
N GLU A 57 -11.39 -9.58 7.09
CA GLU A 57 -11.04 -9.36 5.68
C GLU A 57 -12.29 -9.19 4.79
N ASP A 58 -13.40 -9.78 5.21
CA ASP A 58 -14.67 -9.72 4.52
C ASP A 58 -15.47 -8.47 4.92
N ALA A 59 -15.70 -7.57 3.96
CA ALA A 59 -16.41 -6.32 4.20
C ALA A 59 -17.88 -6.54 4.63
N ALA A 60 -18.55 -7.59 4.16
CA ALA A 60 -19.94 -7.85 4.54
C ALA A 60 -20.02 -8.36 5.99
N GLU A 61 -19.09 -9.20 6.41
CA GLU A 61 -19.00 -9.65 7.82
C GLU A 61 -18.59 -8.51 8.75
N LEU A 62 -17.67 -7.65 8.31
CA LEU A 62 -17.36 -6.41 9.02
C LEU A 62 -18.60 -5.53 9.17
N ALA A 63 -19.43 -5.43 8.14
CA ALA A 63 -20.70 -4.70 8.20
C ALA A 63 -21.63 -5.27 9.27
N VAL A 64 -21.78 -6.61 9.31
CA VAL A 64 -22.58 -7.31 10.33
C VAL A 64 -22.05 -7.01 11.73
N ALA A 65 -20.74 -7.10 11.93
CA ALA A 65 -20.10 -6.85 13.22
C ALA A 65 -20.28 -5.40 13.68
N LEU A 66 -20.05 -4.41 12.79
CA LEU A 66 -20.18 -2.98 13.11
C LEU A 66 -21.61 -2.62 13.52
N PHE A 67 -22.58 -2.97 12.69
CA PHE A 67 -23.98 -2.62 12.95
C PHE A 67 -24.58 -3.44 14.09
N GLY A 68 -24.14 -4.69 14.28
CA GLY A 68 -24.48 -5.50 15.44
C GLY A 68 -23.95 -4.90 16.75
N ALA A 69 -22.70 -4.45 16.75
CA ALA A 69 -22.10 -3.77 17.90
C ALA A 69 -22.81 -2.45 18.23
N TRP A 70 -23.03 -1.59 17.23
CA TRP A 70 -23.76 -0.34 17.43
C TRP A 70 -25.20 -0.57 17.92
N ARG A 71 -25.90 -1.58 17.38
CA ARG A 71 -27.23 -1.96 17.87
C ARG A 71 -27.20 -2.43 19.32
N ALA A 72 -26.14 -3.12 19.74
CA ALA A 72 -25.97 -3.60 21.10
C ALA A 72 -25.55 -2.49 22.08
N GLY A 73 -25.19 -1.29 21.60
CA GLY A 73 -24.62 -0.21 22.41
C GLY A 73 -23.12 -0.40 22.70
N VAL A 74 -22.44 -1.20 21.88
CA VAL A 74 -21.02 -1.54 22.00
C VAL A 74 -20.18 -0.59 21.17
N SER A 75 -19.10 -0.08 21.74
CA SER A 75 -18.10 0.72 21.03
C SER A 75 -17.13 -0.20 20.28
N VAL A 76 -16.75 0.19 19.07
CA VAL A 76 -15.89 -0.65 18.21
C VAL A 76 -14.49 -0.05 18.09
N LEU A 77 -13.47 -0.87 18.32
CA LEU A 77 -12.10 -0.63 17.91
C LEU A 77 -11.83 -1.33 16.58
N LEU A 78 -11.39 -0.59 15.57
CA LEU A 78 -10.96 -1.09 14.27
C LEU A 78 -9.44 -0.91 14.14
N PRO A 79 -8.64 -1.90 14.55
CA PRO A 79 -7.19 -1.81 14.49
C PRO A 79 -6.70 -1.86 13.04
N ALA A 80 -5.53 -1.26 12.80
CA ALA A 80 -4.91 -1.18 11.46
C ALA A 80 -4.29 -2.51 11.01
N ASP A 81 -3.93 -3.37 11.96
CA ASP A 81 -3.35 -4.70 11.77
C ASP A 81 -3.59 -5.56 13.03
N LEU A 82 -3.21 -6.84 12.96
CA LEU A 82 -3.31 -7.80 14.04
C LEU A 82 -1.95 -8.22 14.60
N GLN A 83 -0.91 -7.39 14.46
CA GLN A 83 0.41 -7.72 14.99
C GLN A 83 0.38 -7.85 16.52
N ALA A 84 1.26 -8.67 17.08
CA ALA A 84 1.30 -8.96 18.52
C ALA A 84 1.37 -7.68 19.38
N GLN A 85 2.19 -6.70 18.97
CA GLN A 85 2.34 -5.41 19.67
C GLN A 85 1.05 -4.56 19.61
N THR A 86 0.37 -4.56 18.47
CA THR A 86 -0.94 -3.89 18.32
C THR A 86 -1.96 -4.52 19.25
N ARG A 87 -2.01 -5.84 19.32
CA ARG A 87 -2.95 -6.57 20.19
C ARG A 87 -2.64 -6.38 21.67
N GLU A 88 -1.38 -6.49 22.07
CA GLU A 88 -0.92 -6.27 23.44
C GLU A 88 -1.33 -4.89 23.94
N ARG A 89 -1.12 -3.86 23.11
CA ARG A 89 -1.48 -2.47 23.40
C ARG A 89 -2.95 -2.28 23.77
N TRP A 90 -3.85 -2.96 23.06
CA TRP A 90 -5.29 -2.79 23.23
C TRP A 90 -5.93 -3.86 24.10
N SER A 91 -5.19 -4.87 24.55
CA SER A 91 -5.70 -6.01 25.33
C SER A 91 -6.45 -5.60 26.60
N GLY A 92 -6.06 -4.50 27.25
CA GLY A 92 -6.74 -3.97 28.44
C GLY A 92 -7.91 -3.04 28.15
N GLN A 93 -8.20 -2.72 26.88
CA GLN A 93 -9.23 -1.77 26.46
C GLN A 93 -10.38 -2.42 25.67
N VAL A 94 -10.25 -3.71 25.34
CA VAL A 94 -11.26 -4.46 24.58
C VAL A 94 -11.68 -5.69 25.36
N ASP A 95 -12.99 -5.95 25.38
CA ASP A 95 -13.54 -7.12 26.07
C ASP A 95 -13.48 -8.37 25.18
N LEU A 96 -13.49 -8.17 23.85
CA LEU A 96 -13.59 -9.25 22.88
C LEU A 96 -12.87 -8.88 21.56
N TRP A 97 -12.19 -9.87 20.99
CA TRP A 97 -11.61 -9.80 19.65
C TRP A 97 -12.41 -10.67 18.67
N VAL A 98 -12.91 -10.06 17.61
CA VAL A 98 -13.55 -10.75 16.48
C VAL A 98 -12.68 -10.58 15.25
N THR A 99 -11.97 -11.65 14.88
CA THR A 99 -11.02 -11.64 13.76
C THR A 99 -11.01 -12.97 13.03
N ASP A 100 -10.32 -13.01 11.89
CA ASP A 100 -10.08 -14.23 11.11
C ASP A 100 -8.91 -15.09 11.67
N LEU A 101 -8.27 -14.67 12.77
CA LEU A 101 -7.15 -15.41 13.36
C LEU A 101 -7.62 -16.60 14.21
N PRO A 102 -6.91 -17.75 14.16
CA PRO A 102 -7.17 -18.87 15.06
C PRO A 102 -7.03 -18.46 16.53
N GLY A 103 -8.04 -18.81 17.34
CA GLY A 103 -8.07 -18.53 18.78
C GLY A 103 -8.82 -17.26 19.18
N ASP A 104 -9.13 -16.38 18.22
CA ASP A 104 -10.10 -15.29 18.43
C ASP A 104 -11.54 -15.77 18.26
N THR A 105 -12.50 -14.94 18.65
CA THR A 105 -13.92 -15.28 18.53
C THR A 105 -14.38 -15.12 17.08
N PRO A 106 -14.80 -16.20 16.41
CA PRO A 106 -15.42 -16.10 15.09
C PRO A 106 -16.72 -15.28 15.17
N LEU A 107 -17.03 -14.50 14.13
CA LEU A 107 -18.27 -13.72 14.10
C LEU A 107 -19.52 -14.62 14.28
N SER A 108 -19.47 -15.84 13.75
CA SER A 108 -20.57 -16.81 13.84
C SER A 108 -20.95 -17.16 15.28
N ASP A 109 -19.98 -17.13 16.21
CA ASP A 109 -20.22 -17.48 17.60
C ASP A 109 -21.03 -16.39 18.31
N LEU A 110 -21.11 -15.19 17.74
CA LEU A 110 -21.92 -14.10 18.25
C LEU A 110 -23.40 -14.20 17.85
N HIS A 111 -23.80 -15.17 17.01
CA HIS A 111 -25.22 -15.31 16.65
C HIS A 111 -26.07 -15.80 17.82
N ALA A 112 -27.10 -15.01 18.15
CA ALA A 112 -28.17 -15.39 19.07
C ALA A 112 -29.54 -15.03 18.48
N ALA A 113 -30.62 -15.22 19.26
CA ALA A 113 -31.96 -14.80 18.88
C ALA A 113 -31.98 -13.28 18.57
N PRO A 114 -32.32 -12.84 17.35
CA PRO A 114 -32.12 -11.45 16.92
C PRO A 114 -32.83 -10.43 17.82
N LEU A 115 -32.14 -9.32 18.10
CA LEU A 115 -32.80 -8.17 18.74
C LEU A 115 -33.84 -7.53 17.81
N PRO A 116 -34.83 -6.80 18.36
CA PRO A 116 -35.71 -5.98 17.55
C PRO A 116 -34.93 -4.93 16.75
N ALA A 117 -35.33 -4.73 15.49
CA ALA A 117 -34.84 -3.63 14.66
C ALA A 117 -35.08 -2.28 15.36
N ALA A 118 -34.11 -1.37 15.26
CA ALA A 118 -34.20 -0.03 15.82
C ALA A 118 -33.34 0.95 15.00
N VAL A 119 -33.71 2.23 15.02
CA VAL A 119 -32.85 3.31 14.53
C VAL A 119 -31.61 3.39 15.41
N LEU A 120 -30.42 3.51 14.80
CA LEU A 120 -29.18 3.70 15.52
C LEU A 120 -29.07 5.14 16.02
N ASP A 121 -28.60 5.31 17.25
CA ASP A 121 -28.28 6.64 17.77
C ASP A 121 -26.93 7.11 17.20
N LEU A 122 -27.00 8.13 16.34
CA LEU A 122 -25.85 8.71 15.64
C LEU A 122 -24.75 9.23 16.59
N ASP A 123 -25.11 9.63 17.82
CA ASP A 123 -24.16 10.18 18.80
C ASP A 123 -23.62 9.14 19.78
N ALA A 124 -24.40 8.10 20.08
CA ALA A 124 -23.98 7.03 20.97
C ALA A 124 -23.09 6.00 20.26
N CYS A 125 -23.31 5.76 18.97
CA CYS A 125 -22.52 4.80 18.19
C CYS A 125 -21.11 5.32 17.94
N ARG A 126 -20.10 4.57 18.40
CA ARG A 126 -18.68 4.95 18.35
C ARG A 126 -17.84 3.95 17.58
N LEU A 127 -16.85 4.47 16.87
CA LEU A 127 -15.82 3.74 16.15
C LEU A 127 -14.47 4.40 16.41
N SER A 128 -13.49 3.60 16.82
CA SER A 128 -12.13 4.06 17.05
C SER A 128 -11.19 3.42 16.00
N LEU A 129 -10.45 4.26 15.28
CA LEU A 129 -9.52 3.87 14.22
C LEU A 129 -8.08 4.06 14.70
N CYS A 130 -7.19 3.14 14.33
CA CYS A 130 -5.77 3.28 14.60
C CYS A 130 -5.04 3.91 13.41
N THR A 131 -4.25 4.96 13.66
CA THR A 131 -3.36 5.56 12.65
C THR A 131 -1.92 5.19 12.94
N SER A 132 -1.10 5.00 11.90
CA SER A 132 0.36 5.02 12.05
C SER A 132 0.80 6.47 12.20
N GLY A 133 0.97 6.93 13.44
CA GLY A 133 1.45 8.29 13.73
C GLY A 133 2.82 8.54 13.07
N SER A 134 3.09 9.76 12.62
CA SER A 134 4.41 10.14 12.07
C SER A 134 5.53 10.09 13.12
N SER A 135 5.18 9.99 14.41
CA SER A 135 6.08 9.77 15.54
C SER A 135 6.38 8.29 15.84
N GLY A 136 5.80 7.35 15.09
CA GLY A 136 5.98 5.90 15.33
C GLY A 136 5.05 5.31 16.38
N GLU A 137 4.35 6.12 17.18
CA GLU A 137 3.28 5.65 18.08
C GLU A 137 1.91 5.76 17.43
N PRO A 138 1.18 4.63 17.27
CA PRO A 138 -0.18 4.67 16.76
C PRO A 138 -1.14 5.51 17.62
N LYS A 139 -1.85 6.45 17.00
CA LYS A 139 -2.89 7.27 17.66
C LYS A 139 -4.28 6.68 17.42
N LEU A 140 -5.11 6.73 18.46
CA LEU A 140 -6.52 6.37 18.39
C LEU A 140 -7.35 7.57 17.93
N ILE A 141 -8.09 7.41 16.84
CA ILE A 141 -9.01 8.42 16.31
C ILE A 141 -10.43 7.95 16.54
N GLU A 142 -11.13 8.61 17.45
CA GLU A 142 -12.54 8.32 17.73
C GLU A 142 -13.47 9.08 16.77
N LYS A 143 -14.44 8.36 16.22
CA LYS A 143 -15.50 8.87 15.35
C LYS A 143 -16.85 8.40 15.88
N ARG A 144 -17.84 9.29 15.85
CA ARG A 144 -19.26 8.97 16.04
C ARG A 144 -19.88 8.60 14.70
N LEU A 145 -20.95 7.79 14.74
CA LEU A 145 -21.70 7.44 13.53
C LEU A 145 -22.22 8.68 12.80
N ARG A 146 -22.61 9.75 13.52
CA ARG A 146 -22.97 11.06 12.97
C ARG A 146 -21.92 11.59 11.98
N GLN A 147 -20.64 11.54 12.36
CA GLN A 147 -19.55 12.08 11.56
C GLN A 147 -19.36 11.28 10.27
N LEU A 148 -19.48 9.95 10.36
CA LEU A 148 -19.40 9.05 9.21
C LEU A 148 -20.62 9.20 8.29
N ALA A 149 -21.82 9.33 8.87
CA ALA A 149 -23.07 9.53 8.13
C ALA A 149 -23.08 10.84 7.35
N ASN A 150 -22.58 11.93 7.96
CA ASN A 150 -22.44 13.22 7.30
C ASN A 150 -21.52 13.11 6.07
N GLU A 151 -20.39 12.41 6.18
CA GLU A 151 -19.48 12.23 5.06
C GLU A 151 -20.11 11.37 3.96
N VAL A 152 -20.72 10.24 4.32
CA VAL A 152 -21.43 9.36 3.37
C VAL A 152 -22.53 10.11 2.60
N ALA A 153 -23.28 10.99 3.25
CA ALA A 153 -24.29 11.82 2.59
C ALA A 153 -23.67 12.75 1.53
N VAL A 154 -22.52 13.37 1.83
CA VAL A 154 -21.80 14.22 0.87
C VAL A 154 -21.25 13.40 -0.30
N LEU A 155 -20.71 12.20 -0.05
CA LEU A 155 -20.27 11.29 -1.12
C LEU A 155 -21.43 10.93 -2.06
N GLU A 156 -22.59 10.62 -1.49
CA GLU A 156 -23.80 10.32 -2.27
C GLU A 156 -24.30 11.52 -3.06
N GLN A 157 -24.28 12.72 -2.49
CA GLN A 157 -24.67 13.94 -3.19
C GLN A 157 -23.73 14.26 -4.36
N LEU A 158 -22.42 14.11 -4.17
CA LEU A 158 -21.42 14.44 -5.19
C LEU A 158 -21.43 13.44 -6.35
N TRP A 159 -21.55 12.15 -6.05
CA TRP A 159 -21.24 11.09 -7.02
C TRP A 159 -22.29 10.00 -7.13
N GLY A 160 -23.28 9.96 -6.25
CA GLY A 160 -24.37 8.99 -6.29
C GLY A 160 -25.15 8.99 -7.62
N PRO A 161 -25.54 10.16 -8.17
CA PRO A 161 -26.20 10.24 -9.47
C PRO A 161 -25.40 9.62 -10.62
N ASP A 162 -24.08 9.82 -10.63
CA ASP A 162 -23.19 9.30 -11.68
C ASP A 162 -22.95 7.79 -11.55
N LEU A 163 -22.93 7.29 -10.31
CA LEU A 163 -22.71 5.88 -10.02
C LEU A 163 -23.96 5.03 -10.25
N GLY A 164 -25.15 5.55 -9.99
CA GLY A 164 -26.39 4.77 -10.07
C GLY A 164 -26.32 3.51 -9.20
N GLN A 165 -26.46 2.34 -9.82
CA GLN A 165 -26.37 1.02 -9.17
C GLN A 165 -25.03 0.31 -9.44
N ALA A 166 -23.98 1.05 -9.78
CA ALA A 166 -22.65 0.48 -10.03
C ALA A 166 -22.12 -0.29 -8.81
N CYS A 167 -21.55 -1.47 -9.04
CA CYS A 167 -20.91 -2.23 -7.99
C CYS A 167 -19.61 -1.56 -7.53
N MET A 168 -19.39 -1.47 -6.23
CA MET A 168 -18.16 -0.92 -5.65
C MET A 168 -17.09 -2.02 -5.55
N ILE A 169 -16.00 -1.85 -6.29
CA ILE A 169 -14.86 -2.78 -6.34
C ILE A 169 -13.64 -2.07 -5.79
N GLY A 170 -12.95 -2.64 -4.79
CA GLY A 170 -11.91 -1.92 -4.07
C GLY A 170 -10.62 -2.69 -3.84
N SER A 171 -9.50 -1.97 -3.94
CA SER A 171 -8.15 -2.50 -3.65
C SER A 171 -7.61 -2.04 -2.30
N VAL A 172 -8.39 -1.33 -1.51
CA VAL A 172 -8.00 -0.75 -0.22
C VAL A 172 -8.69 -1.47 0.93
N ALA A 173 -8.00 -1.66 2.05
CA ALA A 173 -8.55 -2.33 3.23
C ALA A 173 -9.71 -1.54 3.87
N THR A 174 -10.73 -2.22 4.37
CA THR A 174 -11.87 -1.59 5.08
C THR A 174 -11.53 -1.14 6.50
N GLN A 175 -10.37 -1.53 7.02
CA GLN A 175 -9.80 -1.04 8.28
C GLN A 175 -9.27 0.40 8.16
N HIS A 176 -9.05 0.90 6.94
CA HIS A 176 -8.64 2.27 6.68
C HIS A 176 -9.86 3.15 6.41
N ILE A 177 -9.88 4.40 6.92
CA ILE A 177 -11.05 5.31 6.80
C ILE A 177 -11.59 5.42 5.36
N TYR A 178 -10.69 5.56 4.37
CA TYR A 178 -11.05 5.62 2.96
C TYR A 178 -11.75 4.34 2.49
N GLY A 179 -11.21 3.16 2.81
CA GLY A 179 -11.83 1.89 2.44
C GLY A 179 -13.13 1.63 3.18
N LEU A 180 -13.18 1.97 4.48
CA LEU A 180 -14.39 1.89 5.30
C LEU A 180 -15.55 2.69 4.67
N LEU A 181 -15.29 3.93 4.28
CA LEU A 181 -16.30 4.80 3.71
C LEU A 181 -16.69 4.36 2.30
N PHE A 182 -15.71 4.20 1.39
CA PHE A 182 -15.99 4.03 -0.04
C PHE A 182 -16.31 2.58 -0.44
N ARG A 183 -15.79 1.57 0.27
CA ARG A 183 -16.10 0.16 -0.03
C ARG A 183 -17.25 -0.39 0.80
N LEU A 184 -17.54 0.19 1.95
CA LEU A 184 -18.50 -0.39 2.89
C LEU A 184 -19.66 0.56 3.24
N LEU A 185 -19.43 1.62 4.00
CA LEU A 185 -20.53 2.42 4.56
C LEU A 185 -21.34 3.16 3.48
N TRP A 186 -20.66 3.75 2.49
CA TRP A 186 -21.32 4.45 1.40
C TRP A 186 -22.15 3.53 0.49
N PRO A 187 -21.60 2.43 -0.09
CA PRO A 187 -22.43 1.50 -0.86
C PRO A 187 -23.57 0.90 -0.05
N LEU A 188 -23.34 0.57 1.23
CA LEU A 188 -24.39 0.03 2.08
C LEU A 188 -25.54 1.05 2.28
N SER A 189 -25.22 2.32 2.56
CA SER A 189 -26.21 3.40 2.68
C SER A 189 -26.95 3.66 1.37
N ALA A 190 -26.23 3.69 0.25
CA ALA A 190 -26.80 3.90 -1.07
C ALA A 190 -27.47 2.64 -1.67
N ALA A 191 -27.46 1.53 -0.91
CA ALA A 191 -27.93 0.21 -1.33
C ALA A 191 -27.36 -0.23 -2.70
N ARG A 192 -26.05 -0.03 -2.88
CA ARG A 192 -25.27 -0.52 -4.01
C ARG A 192 -24.56 -1.81 -3.64
N ALA A 193 -24.44 -2.72 -4.61
CA ALA A 193 -23.63 -3.91 -4.44
C ALA A 193 -22.14 -3.55 -4.24
N PHE A 194 -21.42 -4.35 -3.46
CA PHE A 194 -19.98 -4.19 -3.28
C PHE A 194 -19.25 -5.54 -3.22
N VAL A 195 -17.98 -5.53 -3.61
CA VAL A 195 -17.12 -6.72 -3.52
C VAL A 195 -16.59 -6.86 -2.09
N ARG A 196 -16.87 -8.03 -1.50
CA ARG A 196 -16.58 -8.38 -0.10
C ARG A 196 -15.09 -8.26 0.25
N ARG A 197 -14.22 -8.92 -0.51
CA ARG A 197 -12.78 -8.95 -0.24
C ARG A 197 -12.03 -7.82 -0.96
N GLN A 198 -10.93 -7.38 -0.36
CA GLN A 198 -10.00 -6.45 -1.00
C GLN A 198 -9.31 -7.13 -2.20
N LEU A 199 -9.17 -6.43 -3.31
CA LEU A 199 -8.50 -6.92 -4.52
C LEU A 199 -7.20 -6.13 -4.75
N PRO A 200 -6.04 -6.58 -4.23
CA PRO A 200 -4.80 -5.81 -4.25
C PRO A 200 -4.07 -5.82 -5.61
N PHE A 201 -4.50 -6.67 -6.54
CA PHE A 201 -3.87 -6.83 -7.86
C PHE A 201 -4.78 -6.31 -8.99
N PRO A 202 -4.22 -5.64 -10.01
CA PRO A 202 -4.98 -5.16 -11.17
C PRO A 202 -5.79 -6.25 -11.88
N GLU A 203 -5.25 -7.45 -12.01
CA GLU A 203 -5.88 -8.58 -12.69
C GLU A 203 -7.14 -9.06 -11.95
N ASP A 204 -7.12 -9.02 -10.62
CA ASP A 204 -8.27 -9.37 -9.79
C ASP A 204 -9.37 -8.31 -9.91
N VAL A 205 -9.01 -7.03 -9.90
CA VAL A 205 -9.95 -5.92 -10.12
C VAL A 205 -10.60 -6.05 -11.50
N GLN A 206 -9.84 -6.37 -12.55
CA GLN A 206 -10.39 -6.63 -13.88
C GLN A 206 -11.34 -7.82 -13.88
N ARG A 207 -10.93 -8.95 -13.28
CA ARG A 207 -11.76 -10.15 -13.22
C ARG A 207 -13.11 -9.83 -12.56
N ALA A 208 -13.10 -9.19 -11.39
CA ALA A 208 -14.32 -8.81 -10.68
C ALA A 208 -15.15 -7.80 -11.48
N SER A 209 -14.52 -6.86 -12.17
CA SER A 209 -15.21 -5.84 -12.97
C SER A 209 -16.07 -6.44 -14.08
N ARG A 210 -15.65 -7.58 -14.66
CA ARG A 210 -16.38 -8.27 -15.72
C ARG A 210 -17.67 -8.94 -15.26
N ASP A 211 -17.82 -9.17 -13.96
CA ASP A 211 -19.02 -9.77 -13.37
C ASP A 211 -20.17 -8.75 -13.24
N TYR A 212 -19.93 -7.46 -13.51
CA TYR A 212 -20.91 -6.39 -13.33
C TYR A 212 -21.06 -5.54 -14.60
N PRO A 213 -22.30 -5.16 -14.97
CA PRO A 213 -22.56 -4.30 -16.13
C PRO A 213 -22.12 -2.85 -15.91
N ALA A 214 -22.01 -2.42 -14.66
CA ALA A 214 -21.49 -1.12 -14.26
C ALA A 214 -20.81 -1.25 -12.90
N PHE A 215 -19.66 -0.62 -12.75
CA PHE A 215 -18.86 -0.68 -11.53
C PHE A 215 -18.07 0.60 -11.31
N ALA A 216 -17.60 0.80 -10.09
CA ALA A 216 -16.66 1.86 -9.73
C ALA A 216 -15.49 1.27 -8.97
N TRP A 217 -14.32 1.89 -9.13
CA TRP A 217 -13.09 1.46 -8.48
C TRP A 217 -12.77 2.35 -7.30
N VAL A 218 -12.49 1.71 -6.16
CA VAL A 218 -11.97 2.34 -4.94
C VAL A 218 -10.53 1.89 -4.78
N ALA A 219 -9.60 2.62 -5.39
CA ALA A 219 -8.22 2.17 -5.57
C ALA A 219 -7.20 3.04 -4.81
N SER A 220 -6.03 2.47 -4.56
CA SER A 220 -4.85 3.22 -4.13
C SER A 220 -4.06 3.74 -5.35
N PRO A 221 -3.27 4.82 -5.20
CA PRO A 221 -2.35 5.28 -6.25
C PRO A 221 -1.40 4.18 -6.74
N ALA A 222 -0.93 3.31 -5.85
CA ALA A 222 0.02 2.25 -6.21
C ALA A 222 -0.63 1.17 -7.06
N LEU A 223 -1.87 0.75 -6.78
CA LEU A 223 -2.61 -0.15 -7.67
C LEU A 223 -2.78 0.48 -9.05
N LEU A 224 -3.27 1.73 -9.10
CA LEU A 224 -3.53 2.44 -10.34
C LEU A 224 -2.26 2.60 -11.19
N LYS A 225 -1.11 2.87 -10.55
CA LYS A 225 0.20 2.92 -11.22
C LYS A 225 0.60 1.58 -11.86
N ARG A 226 0.20 0.45 -11.26
CA ARG A 226 0.53 -0.89 -11.76
C ARG A 226 -0.39 -1.36 -12.89
N MET A 227 -1.50 -0.66 -13.16
CA MET A 227 -2.41 -1.02 -14.26
C MET A 227 -1.74 -0.76 -15.61
N GLY A 228 -1.28 -1.83 -16.26
CA GLY A 228 -0.50 -1.79 -17.50
C GLY A 228 -1.27 -2.24 -18.74
N ASP A 229 -0.53 -2.42 -19.83
CA ASP A 229 -1.05 -2.90 -21.13
C ASP A 229 -1.55 -4.35 -21.11
N ASN A 230 -1.23 -5.11 -20.06
CA ASN A 230 -1.66 -6.49 -19.88
C ASN A 230 -3.15 -6.63 -19.54
N LEU A 231 -3.84 -5.52 -19.22
CA LEU A 231 -5.26 -5.50 -18.96
C LEU A 231 -6.08 -5.36 -20.25
N ASP A 232 -7.24 -6.00 -20.25
CA ASP A 232 -8.28 -5.83 -21.27
C ASP A 232 -9.08 -4.56 -20.99
N TRP A 233 -8.49 -3.44 -21.39
CA TRP A 233 -9.07 -2.11 -21.25
C TRP A 233 -10.43 -1.97 -21.94
N SER A 234 -10.72 -2.76 -22.97
CA SER A 234 -12.02 -2.73 -23.66
C SER A 234 -13.15 -3.16 -22.72
N SER A 235 -12.93 -4.23 -21.95
CA SER A 235 -13.87 -4.72 -20.94
C SER A 235 -14.04 -3.77 -19.76
N LEU A 236 -13.04 -2.90 -19.51
CA LEU A 236 -13.01 -2.01 -18.35
C LEU A 236 -13.66 -0.64 -18.60
N ARG A 237 -14.05 -0.32 -19.84
CA ARG A 237 -14.68 0.97 -20.19
C ARG A 237 -16.05 1.20 -19.55
N ALA A 238 -16.68 0.16 -19.04
CA ALA A 238 -17.94 0.26 -18.30
C ALA A 238 -17.79 0.88 -16.90
N VAL A 239 -16.56 1.19 -16.47
CA VAL A 239 -16.29 1.86 -15.20
C VAL A 239 -16.95 3.24 -15.15
N ARG A 240 -17.79 3.45 -14.12
CA ARG A 240 -18.50 4.72 -13.89
C ARG A 240 -17.63 5.77 -13.25
N ARG A 241 -16.75 5.35 -12.33
CA ARG A 241 -15.80 6.23 -11.67
C ARG A 241 -14.60 5.45 -11.15
N VAL A 242 -13.43 6.09 -11.20
CA VAL A 242 -12.22 5.64 -10.51
C VAL A 242 -11.90 6.61 -9.39
N PHE A 243 -11.94 6.15 -8.14
CA PHE A 243 -11.53 6.89 -6.96
C PHE A 243 -10.11 6.51 -6.54
N SER A 244 -9.32 7.50 -6.15
CA SER A 244 -7.96 7.31 -5.65
C SER A 244 -7.72 8.10 -4.36
N SER A 245 -7.17 7.46 -3.32
CA SER A 245 -6.81 8.14 -2.07
C SER A 245 -5.68 7.43 -1.33
N GLY A 246 -5.19 8.04 -0.25
CA GLY A 246 -4.09 7.52 0.58
C GLY A 246 -2.69 8.01 0.18
N GLY A 247 -2.56 8.66 -0.97
CA GLY A 247 -1.33 9.28 -1.46
C GLY A 247 -1.59 10.07 -2.76
N ALA A 248 -0.58 10.78 -3.25
CA ALA A 248 -0.68 11.48 -4.53
C ALA A 248 -0.63 10.48 -5.70
N LEU A 249 -1.57 10.59 -6.64
CA LEU A 249 -1.53 9.81 -7.88
C LEU A 249 -0.49 10.42 -8.84
N PRO A 250 0.49 9.63 -9.33
CA PRO A 250 1.43 10.12 -10.34
C PRO A 250 0.70 10.62 -11.61
N ALA A 251 1.15 11.74 -12.16
CA ALA A 251 0.49 12.40 -13.28
C ALA A 251 0.48 11.55 -14.56
N ASP A 252 1.51 10.74 -14.77
CA ASP A 252 1.61 9.76 -15.85
C ASP A 252 0.58 8.63 -15.70
N ALA A 253 0.40 8.09 -14.49
CA ALA A 253 -0.63 7.09 -14.21
C ALA A 253 -2.03 7.66 -14.42
N ALA A 254 -2.30 8.87 -13.92
CA ALA A 254 -3.59 9.54 -14.11
C ALA A 254 -3.90 9.77 -15.61
N ARG A 255 -2.90 10.17 -16.40
CA ARG A 255 -3.03 10.39 -17.84
C ARG A 255 -3.30 9.08 -18.59
N SER A 256 -2.55 8.02 -18.28
CA SER A 256 -2.76 6.69 -18.86
C SER A 256 -4.19 6.19 -18.61
N LEU A 257 -4.73 6.37 -17.41
CA LEU A 257 -6.11 6.01 -17.10
C LEU A 257 -7.13 6.86 -17.89
N ASN A 258 -6.90 8.17 -18.03
CA ASN A 258 -7.75 9.01 -18.86
C ASN A 258 -7.74 8.61 -20.33
N GLU A 259 -6.59 8.28 -20.90
CA GLU A 259 -6.46 7.81 -22.29
C GLU A 259 -7.17 6.47 -22.50
N ARG A 260 -7.14 5.56 -21.52
CA ARG A 260 -7.68 4.20 -21.65
C ARG A 260 -9.16 4.09 -21.31
N LEU A 261 -9.61 4.83 -20.30
CA LEU A 261 -10.97 4.77 -19.75
C LEU A 261 -11.83 5.97 -20.17
N GLY A 262 -11.23 7.02 -20.77
CA GLY A 262 -11.94 8.24 -21.15
C GLY A 262 -12.33 9.14 -19.97
N GLN A 263 -11.73 8.94 -18.79
CA GLN A 263 -12.02 9.71 -17.59
C GLN A 263 -10.79 9.89 -16.70
N TRP A 264 -10.68 11.05 -16.07
CA TRP A 264 -9.68 11.28 -15.04
C TRP A 264 -10.06 10.59 -13.73
N PRO A 265 -9.12 9.92 -13.05
CA PRO A 265 -9.35 9.46 -11.69
C PRO A 265 -9.73 10.63 -10.77
N THR A 266 -10.68 10.39 -9.89
CA THR A 266 -11.11 11.32 -8.85
C THR A 266 -10.23 11.08 -7.63
N GLU A 267 -9.27 11.97 -7.41
CA GLU A 267 -8.40 11.92 -6.23
C GLU A 267 -9.11 12.53 -5.04
N ILE A 268 -9.08 11.85 -3.89
CA ILE A 268 -9.69 12.28 -2.62
C ILE A 268 -8.57 12.60 -1.62
N PHE A 269 -8.58 13.81 -1.08
CA PHE A 269 -7.66 14.26 -0.04
C PHE A 269 -8.34 14.22 1.33
N GLY A 270 -7.63 13.68 2.30
CA GLY A 270 -8.14 13.47 3.64
C GLY A 270 -7.22 12.62 4.51
N SER A 271 -7.62 12.44 5.75
CA SER A 271 -6.91 11.63 6.75
C SER A 271 -7.91 10.89 7.65
N SER A 272 -7.42 10.03 8.55
CA SER A 272 -8.31 9.39 9.54
C SER A 272 -8.94 10.40 10.48
N GLU A 273 -8.19 11.45 10.84
CA GLU A 273 -8.65 12.57 11.68
C GLU A 273 -9.76 13.35 10.98
N THR A 274 -9.54 13.73 9.72
CA THR A 274 -10.41 14.67 9.00
C THR A 274 -11.55 14.02 8.22
N GLY A 275 -11.44 12.74 7.86
CA GLY A 275 -12.23 12.16 6.77
C GLY A 275 -11.74 12.67 5.41
N GLY A 276 -12.48 12.38 4.34
CA GLY A 276 -12.31 13.03 3.04
C GLY A 276 -12.77 14.49 3.13
N ILE A 277 -11.91 15.43 2.73
CA ILE A 277 -12.18 16.87 2.86
C ILE A 277 -12.11 17.64 1.55
N ALA A 278 -11.46 17.07 0.54
CA ALA A 278 -11.33 17.69 -0.76
C ALA A 278 -11.15 16.64 -1.85
N TRP A 279 -11.37 17.04 -3.10
CA TRP A 279 -11.12 16.21 -4.27
C TRP A 279 -10.56 17.01 -5.44
N ARG A 280 -10.00 16.31 -6.43
CA ARG A 280 -9.60 16.87 -7.72
C ARG A 280 -9.64 15.82 -8.81
N GLN A 281 -9.51 16.27 -10.05
CA GLN A 281 -9.30 15.45 -11.24
C GLN A 281 -8.23 16.07 -12.13
N GLY A 282 -7.42 15.25 -12.80
CA GLY A 282 -6.50 15.70 -13.87
C GLY A 282 -5.47 16.75 -13.45
N GLY A 283 -5.02 16.73 -12.19
CA GLY A 283 -4.02 17.69 -11.69
C GLY A 283 -4.56 19.11 -11.47
N GLN A 284 -5.87 19.31 -11.51
CA GLN A 284 -6.51 20.57 -11.13
C GLN A 284 -6.27 20.91 -9.65
N ARG A 285 -6.59 22.15 -9.27
CA ARG A 285 -6.59 22.58 -7.86
C ARG A 285 -7.58 21.73 -7.06
N TRP A 286 -7.24 21.46 -5.81
CA TRP A 286 -8.11 20.76 -4.88
C TRP A 286 -9.33 21.60 -4.55
N GLN A 287 -10.51 20.96 -4.59
CA GLN A 287 -11.78 21.55 -4.23
C GLN A 287 -12.28 20.92 -2.94
N ALA A 288 -12.59 21.75 -1.94
CA ALA A 288 -13.18 21.27 -0.68
C ALA A 288 -14.54 20.59 -0.92
N PHE A 289 -14.85 19.59 -0.09
CA PHE A 289 -16.20 19.03 -0.02
C PHE A 289 -17.19 20.08 0.49
N GLU A 290 -18.46 19.90 0.13
CA GLU A 290 -19.52 20.74 0.66
C GLU A 290 -19.55 20.65 2.20
N GLY A 291 -19.72 21.79 2.86
CA GLY A 291 -19.67 21.91 4.32
C GLY A 291 -18.26 21.90 4.93
N VAL A 292 -17.20 21.64 4.16
CA VAL A 292 -15.81 21.74 4.64
C VAL A 292 -15.28 23.15 4.45
N THR A 293 -14.83 23.77 5.54
CA THR A 293 -14.14 25.06 5.52
C THR A 293 -12.64 24.85 5.74
N LEU A 294 -11.83 25.41 4.84
CA LEU A 294 -10.38 25.35 4.89
C LEU A 294 -9.82 26.75 5.11
N THR A 295 -8.95 26.90 6.10
CA THR A 295 -8.14 28.12 6.32
C THR A 295 -6.67 27.74 6.49
N LEU A 296 -5.75 28.71 6.47
CA LEU A 296 -4.33 28.46 6.75
C LEU A 296 -3.98 28.89 8.18
N GLY A 297 -3.16 28.10 8.85
CA GLY A 297 -2.48 28.50 10.06
C GLY A 297 -1.29 29.43 9.79
N ASP A 298 -0.74 30.01 10.85
CA ASP A 298 0.43 30.90 10.78
C ASP A 298 1.69 30.18 10.24
N ASP A 299 1.70 28.85 10.31
CA ASP A 299 2.72 27.96 9.76
C ASP A 299 2.47 27.54 8.30
N GLY A 300 1.37 28.00 7.71
CA GLY A 300 0.94 27.64 6.35
C GLY A 300 0.28 26.27 6.22
N ALA A 301 -0.01 25.57 7.32
CA ALA A 301 -0.77 24.32 7.28
C ALA A 301 -2.28 24.55 7.17
N LEU A 302 -2.99 23.58 6.58
CA LEU A 302 -4.45 23.61 6.53
C LEU A 302 -5.05 23.44 7.92
N ARG A 303 -5.97 24.34 8.26
CA ARG A 303 -6.93 24.23 9.36
C ARG A 303 -8.29 23.86 8.79
N VAL A 304 -8.84 22.75 9.28
CA VAL A 304 -10.05 22.13 8.74
C VAL A 304 -11.18 22.23 9.75
N ARG A 305 -12.31 22.78 9.31
CA ARG A 305 -13.58 22.68 10.04
C ARG A 305 -14.58 21.96 9.15
N SER A 306 -15.18 20.88 9.65
CA SER A 306 -16.15 20.10 8.88
C SER A 306 -17.18 19.43 9.79
N PRO A 307 -18.34 19.01 9.26
CA PRO A 307 -19.31 18.16 9.96
C PRO A 307 -18.79 16.75 10.28
N TYR A 308 -17.59 16.40 9.82
CA TYR A 308 -16.93 15.11 10.06
C TYR A 308 -16.03 15.14 11.30
N LEU A 309 -15.89 16.32 11.90
CA LEU A 309 -15.16 16.60 13.13
C LEU A 309 -16.13 16.84 14.28
N PRO A 310 -15.69 16.75 15.55
CA PRO A 310 -16.50 17.14 16.69
C PRO A 310 -16.99 18.59 16.53
N GLU A 311 -18.19 18.88 17.03
CA GLU A 311 -18.76 20.22 16.92
C GLU A 311 -17.84 21.27 17.56
N GLY A 312 -17.58 22.36 16.83
CA GLY A 312 -16.68 23.42 17.25
C GLY A 312 -15.18 23.10 17.13
N HIS A 313 -14.81 21.86 16.81
CA HIS A 313 -13.40 21.47 16.62
C HIS A 313 -12.87 22.00 15.29
N VAL A 314 -11.62 22.47 15.32
CA VAL A 314 -10.84 22.81 14.14
C VAL A 314 -9.62 21.89 14.15
N GLU A 315 -9.51 21.03 13.14
CA GLU A 315 -8.37 20.13 13.02
C GLU A 315 -7.20 20.90 12.38
N HIS A 316 -6.07 20.94 13.09
CA HIS A 316 -4.84 21.52 12.59
C HIS A 316 -4.00 20.42 11.95
N THR A 317 -3.99 20.40 10.62
CA THR A 317 -3.18 19.42 9.89
C THR A 317 -1.70 19.78 9.91
N VAL A 318 -0.87 18.90 9.37
CA VAL A 318 0.52 19.22 9.02
C VAL A 318 0.69 19.36 7.51
N ASP A 319 -0.39 19.54 6.76
CA ASP A 319 -0.37 19.64 5.31
C ASP A 319 -0.28 21.11 4.90
N ALA A 320 0.88 21.52 4.39
CA ALA A 320 1.09 22.86 3.89
C ALA A 320 0.30 23.07 2.60
N ALA A 321 -0.32 24.23 2.44
CA ALA A 321 -1.11 24.54 1.27
C ALA A 321 -1.05 26.02 0.89
N ARG A 322 -1.42 26.29 -0.37
CA ARG A 322 -1.72 27.63 -0.86
C ARG A 322 -3.18 27.67 -1.28
N LEU A 323 -3.97 28.48 -0.57
CA LEU A 323 -5.37 28.75 -0.89
C LEU A 323 -5.46 29.82 -1.97
N ASP A 324 -6.31 29.60 -2.96
CA ASP A 324 -6.72 30.60 -3.95
C ASP A 324 -7.98 31.34 -3.44
N ASP A 325 -8.30 32.50 -4.02
CA ASP A 325 -9.41 33.37 -3.58
C ASP A 325 -10.80 32.69 -3.70
N ASP A 326 -10.92 31.69 -4.56
CA ASP A 326 -12.15 30.91 -4.77
C ASP A 326 -12.29 29.70 -3.83
N GLY A 327 -11.38 29.55 -2.86
CA GLY A 327 -11.38 28.47 -1.88
C GLY A 327 -10.77 27.16 -2.38
N ARG A 328 -10.33 27.08 -3.64
CA ARG A 328 -9.52 25.96 -4.13
C ARG A 328 -8.08 26.07 -3.64
N PHE A 329 -7.32 24.98 -3.67
CA PHE A 329 -5.96 24.99 -3.14
C PHE A 329 -4.97 24.08 -3.85
N GLU A 330 -3.70 24.42 -3.67
CA GLU A 330 -2.56 23.58 -4.01
C GLU A 330 -1.91 23.03 -2.73
N LEU A 331 -1.65 21.72 -2.70
CA LEU A 331 -0.88 21.09 -1.63
C LEU A 331 0.62 21.29 -1.87
N LEU A 332 1.32 21.81 -0.88
CA LEU A 332 2.76 22.05 -0.88
C LEU A 332 3.54 20.93 -0.16
N GLY A 333 2.84 19.92 0.35
CA GLY A 333 3.39 18.78 1.08
C GLY A 333 3.31 18.92 2.59
N ARG A 334 3.80 17.92 3.33
CA ARG A 334 3.68 17.89 4.79
C ARG A 334 4.81 18.65 5.50
N LEU A 335 4.45 19.50 6.46
CA LEU A 335 5.35 20.24 7.35
C LEU A 335 6.17 19.33 8.27
N ASP A 336 5.64 18.19 8.72
CA ASP A 336 6.38 17.24 9.57
C ASP A 336 7.44 16.44 8.78
N ARG A 337 7.40 16.50 7.44
CA ARG A 337 8.47 16.04 6.55
C ARG A 337 9.47 17.14 6.21
N ILE A 338 9.44 18.25 6.96
CA ILE A 338 10.50 19.25 6.97
C ILE A 338 11.48 18.86 8.07
N VAL A 339 12.68 18.47 7.66
CA VAL A 339 13.74 18.06 8.58
C VAL A 339 14.68 19.22 8.84
N LYS A 340 15.20 19.31 10.06
CA LYS A 340 16.22 20.30 10.41
C LYS A 340 17.60 19.68 10.13
N LEU A 341 18.30 20.21 9.14
CA LEU A 341 19.71 19.91 8.90
C LEU A 341 20.53 21.11 9.36
N GLU A 342 21.32 20.92 10.42
CA GLU A 342 22.01 22.01 11.12
C GLU A 342 21.01 23.12 11.54
N GLU A 343 21.13 24.34 11.03
CA GLU A 343 20.21 25.44 11.34
C GLU A 343 19.10 25.62 10.28
N LYS A 344 19.07 24.78 9.25
CA LYS A 344 18.19 24.96 8.08
C LYS A 344 17.06 23.94 8.04
N ARG A 345 15.86 24.43 7.72
CA ARG A 345 14.65 23.62 7.51
C ARG A 345 14.60 23.16 6.06
N VAL A 346 14.56 21.86 5.84
CA VAL A 346 14.61 21.24 4.51
C VAL A 346 13.35 20.42 4.26
N SER A 347 12.54 20.81 3.27
CA SER A 347 11.37 20.05 2.84
C SER A 347 11.81 18.82 2.04
N LEU A 348 11.66 17.62 2.63
CA LEU A 348 11.94 16.37 1.92
C LEU A 348 11.05 16.19 0.68
N PRO A 349 9.72 16.46 0.72
CA PRO A 349 8.86 16.34 -0.46
C PRO A 349 9.33 17.16 -1.67
N LEU A 350 9.82 18.38 -1.45
CA LEU A 350 10.30 19.25 -2.54
C LEU A 350 11.50 18.63 -3.28
N ILE A 351 12.45 18.07 -2.53
CA ILE A 351 13.65 17.45 -3.10
C ILE A 351 13.29 16.11 -3.78
N GLU A 352 12.35 15.35 -3.22
CA GLU A 352 11.79 14.15 -3.86
C GLU A 352 11.13 14.47 -5.20
N GLN A 353 10.34 15.55 -5.26
CA GLN A 353 9.72 16.02 -6.50
C GLN A 353 10.78 16.41 -7.54
N ALA A 354 11.81 17.16 -7.12
CA ALA A 354 12.91 17.55 -7.99
C ALA A 354 13.68 16.34 -8.54
N LEU A 355 13.98 15.34 -7.70
CA LEU A 355 14.61 14.08 -8.14
C LEU A 355 13.69 13.28 -9.08
N SER A 356 12.39 13.22 -8.80
CA SER A 356 11.41 12.49 -9.62
C SER A 356 11.29 13.08 -11.03
N ALA A 357 11.62 14.35 -11.23
CA ALA A 357 11.64 14.97 -12.56
C ALA A 357 12.84 14.53 -13.43
N HIS A 358 13.86 13.89 -12.85
CA HIS A 358 14.99 13.39 -13.62
C HIS A 358 14.63 12.06 -14.31
N HIS A 359 14.83 11.97 -15.63
CA HIS A 359 14.42 10.80 -16.43
C HIS A 359 15.02 9.45 -16.00
N TRP A 360 16.13 9.43 -15.24
CA TRP A 360 16.71 8.22 -14.63
C TRP A 360 15.99 7.71 -13.37
N VAL A 361 15.11 8.51 -12.77
CA VAL A 361 14.43 8.19 -11.51
C VAL A 361 13.01 7.78 -11.82
N ARG A 362 12.62 6.59 -11.35
CA ARG A 362 11.25 6.07 -11.42
C ARG A 362 10.48 6.37 -10.14
N GLU A 363 11.14 6.20 -8.99
CA GLU A 363 10.61 6.50 -7.66
C GLU A 363 11.74 6.95 -6.75
N VAL A 364 11.42 7.81 -5.80
CA VAL A 364 12.38 8.28 -4.81
C VAL A 364 11.72 8.52 -3.47
N ARG A 365 12.44 8.21 -2.40
CA ARG A 365 12.10 8.56 -1.04
C ARG A 365 13.33 9.07 -0.31
N LEU A 366 13.20 10.19 0.38
CA LEU A 366 14.24 10.74 1.24
C LEU A 366 13.96 10.42 2.71
N GLY A 367 15.05 10.26 3.45
CA GLY A 367 15.05 10.17 4.90
C GLY A 367 16.29 10.85 5.48
N VAL A 368 16.31 11.00 6.79
CA VAL A 368 17.47 11.53 7.52
C VAL A 368 18.33 10.36 7.97
N VAL A 369 19.62 10.47 7.74
CA VAL A 369 20.64 9.56 8.25
C VAL A 369 21.33 10.28 9.41
N GLN A 370 21.15 9.74 10.62
CA GLN A 370 21.83 10.23 11.83
C GLN A 370 23.12 9.44 12.04
N GLU A 371 24.24 10.06 11.65
CA GLU A 371 25.59 9.60 11.98
C GLU A 371 26.31 10.72 12.76
N ASN A 372 27.58 11.03 12.46
CA ASN A 372 28.30 12.14 13.10
C ASN A 372 27.61 13.50 12.91
N ARG A 373 26.96 13.71 11.77
CA ARG A 373 26.08 14.86 11.48
C ARG A 373 24.86 14.37 10.72
N ALA A 374 23.69 14.94 11.02
CA ALA A 374 22.46 14.66 10.28
C ALA A 374 22.65 15.02 8.80
N SER A 375 22.29 14.09 7.92
CA SER A 375 22.36 14.30 6.47
C SER A 375 21.23 13.56 5.77
N LEU A 376 20.94 13.93 4.51
CA LEU A 376 19.90 13.23 3.76
C LEU A 376 20.42 11.94 3.13
N GLY A 377 19.57 10.92 3.15
CA GLY A 377 19.69 9.71 2.35
C GLY A 377 18.55 9.60 1.35
N ALA A 378 18.82 9.00 0.18
CA ALA A 378 17.86 8.77 -0.88
C ALA A 378 17.73 7.27 -1.19
N LEU A 379 16.51 6.75 -1.09
CA LEU A 379 16.09 5.49 -1.68
C LEU A 379 15.60 5.79 -3.10
N VAL A 380 16.16 5.13 -4.10
CA VAL A 380 15.89 5.42 -5.51
C VAL A 380 15.57 4.14 -6.26
N VAL A 381 14.43 4.10 -6.94
CA VAL A 381 14.13 3.11 -7.97
C VAL A 381 14.46 3.75 -9.31
N LEU A 382 15.34 3.11 -10.09
CA LEU A 382 15.77 3.64 -11.39
C LEU A 382 14.72 3.34 -12.46
N SER A 383 14.56 4.24 -13.43
CA SER A 383 13.88 3.96 -14.69
C SER A 383 14.77 3.09 -15.59
N ASP A 384 14.29 2.69 -16.77
CA ASP A 384 15.10 1.89 -17.70
C ASP A 384 16.30 2.67 -18.22
N SER A 385 16.13 3.97 -18.50
CA SER A 385 17.25 4.85 -18.87
C SER A 385 18.22 5.05 -17.71
N GLY A 386 17.73 5.12 -16.47
CA GLY A 386 18.58 5.13 -15.27
C GLY A 386 19.36 3.85 -15.08
N LEU A 387 18.76 2.69 -15.36
CA LEU A 387 19.44 1.41 -15.30
C LEU A 387 20.51 1.28 -16.39
N ILE A 388 20.24 1.78 -17.61
CA ILE A 388 21.24 1.87 -18.68
C ILE A 388 22.41 2.77 -18.24
N ALA A 389 22.13 3.94 -17.65
CA ALA A 389 23.15 4.83 -17.13
C ALA A 389 23.99 4.15 -16.04
N LEU A 390 23.36 3.42 -15.11
CA LEU A 390 24.07 2.64 -14.10
C LEU A 390 25.03 1.63 -14.74
N ARG A 391 24.57 0.91 -15.77
CA ARG A 391 25.33 -0.14 -16.47
C ARG A 391 26.48 0.38 -17.32
N THR A 392 26.39 1.63 -17.80
CA THR A 392 27.32 2.22 -18.79
C THR A 392 28.25 3.29 -18.21
N GLN A 393 27.89 3.86 -17.06
CA GLN A 393 28.65 4.93 -16.41
C GLN A 393 29.03 4.58 -14.96
N GLY A 394 28.36 3.59 -14.37
CA GLY A 394 28.57 3.14 -13.01
C GLY A 394 27.89 4.01 -11.95
N ARG A 395 27.86 3.48 -10.73
CA ARG A 395 27.12 4.06 -9.60
C ARG A 395 27.55 5.49 -9.27
N ARG A 396 28.86 5.76 -9.24
CA ARG A 396 29.40 7.08 -8.84
C ARG A 396 28.94 8.18 -9.80
N ALA A 397 29.03 7.93 -11.11
CA ALA A 397 28.59 8.87 -12.14
C ALA A 397 27.08 9.10 -12.04
N LEU A 398 26.29 8.02 -11.88
CA LEU A 398 24.85 8.11 -11.67
C LEU A 398 24.49 8.99 -10.47
N THR A 399 25.08 8.74 -9.30
CA THR A 399 24.75 9.53 -8.10
C THR A 399 25.21 10.98 -8.21
N GLU A 400 26.33 11.25 -8.89
CA GLU A 400 26.80 12.63 -9.09
C GLU A 400 25.90 13.39 -10.08
N ALA A 401 25.43 12.76 -11.15
CA ALA A 401 24.47 13.37 -12.06
C ALA A 401 23.15 13.74 -11.35
N LEU A 402 22.62 12.84 -10.50
CA LEU A 402 21.44 13.13 -9.69
C LEU A 402 21.68 14.26 -8.68
N ARG A 403 22.88 14.33 -8.08
CA ARG A 403 23.28 15.46 -7.23
C ARG A 403 23.37 16.77 -8.02
N GLN A 404 23.91 16.75 -9.24
CA GLN A 404 23.99 17.93 -10.10
C GLN A 404 22.61 18.44 -10.50
N HIS A 405 21.69 17.54 -10.86
CA HIS A 405 20.28 17.86 -11.12
C HIS A 405 19.59 18.53 -9.92
N LEU A 406 19.98 18.19 -8.70
CA LEU A 406 19.42 18.79 -7.48
C LEU A 406 20.00 20.16 -7.11
N ARG A 407 21.21 20.52 -7.54
CA ARG A 407 21.88 21.77 -7.13
C ARG A 407 21.05 23.05 -7.35
N PRO A 408 20.24 23.19 -8.43
CA PRO A 408 19.37 24.36 -8.61
C PRO A 408 18.16 24.39 -7.66
N HIS A 409 17.80 23.25 -7.07
CA HIS A 409 16.55 23.07 -6.32
C HIS A 409 16.73 23.07 -4.81
N CYS A 410 17.96 22.87 -4.32
CA CYS A 410 18.25 22.87 -2.89
C CYS A 410 19.70 23.28 -2.59
N GLU A 411 19.93 23.68 -1.34
CA GLU A 411 21.26 24.03 -0.88
C GLU A 411 22.20 22.82 -0.74
N PRO A 412 23.53 23.01 -0.73
CA PRO A 412 24.49 21.90 -0.64
C PRO A 412 24.29 20.95 0.56
N LEU A 413 23.81 21.46 1.70
CA LEU A 413 23.53 20.67 2.89
C LEU A 413 22.36 19.69 2.69
N ALA A 414 21.40 20.05 1.84
CA ALA A 414 20.23 19.26 1.50
C ALA A 414 20.47 18.26 0.35
N LEU A 415 21.70 18.17 -0.19
CA LEU A 415 22.05 17.15 -1.17
C LEU A 415 22.21 15.78 -0.49
N PRO A 416 21.52 14.72 -0.94
CA PRO A 416 21.65 13.40 -0.35
C PRO A 416 23.10 12.90 -0.38
N ARG A 417 23.59 12.49 0.79
CA ARG A 417 24.93 11.91 0.98
C ARG A 417 24.91 10.40 0.86
N ARG A 418 23.79 9.79 1.25
CA ARG A 418 23.58 8.35 1.13
C ARG A 418 22.59 8.05 0.01
N TRP A 419 22.91 7.03 -0.79
CA TRP A 419 22.07 6.58 -1.89
C TRP A 419 21.86 5.07 -1.76
N ARG A 420 20.63 4.59 -1.94
CA ARG A 420 20.29 3.16 -2.05
C ARG A 420 19.50 2.96 -3.33
N LEU A 421 19.98 2.09 -4.21
CA LEU A 421 19.26 1.76 -5.44
C LEU A 421 18.41 0.51 -5.19
N LEU A 422 17.10 0.66 -5.33
CA LEU A 422 16.14 -0.39 -5.08
C LEU A 422 15.56 -0.90 -6.41
N ARG A 423 15.09 -2.15 -6.39
CA ARG A 423 14.33 -2.72 -7.50
C ARG A 423 12.91 -2.12 -7.56
N GLN A 424 12.30 -1.96 -6.40
CA GLN A 424 10.98 -1.37 -6.19
C GLN A 424 10.93 -0.80 -4.77
N MET A 425 9.98 0.11 -4.50
CA MET A 425 9.78 0.62 -3.15
C MET A 425 9.10 -0.45 -2.28
N PRO A 426 9.59 -0.73 -1.05
CA PRO A 426 9.01 -1.74 -0.18
C PRO A 426 7.79 -1.16 0.57
N LEU A 427 6.69 -0.98 -0.14
CA LEU A 427 5.44 -0.49 0.44
C LEU A 427 4.76 -1.58 1.28
N ASN A 428 4.10 -1.19 2.37
CA ASN A 428 3.27 -2.08 3.18
C ASN A 428 1.89 -2.33 2.52
N ALA A 429 1.02 -3.11 3.19
CA ALA A 429 -0.33 -3.42 2.69
C ALA A 429 -1.25 -2.18 2.50
N GLN A 430 -0.86 -1.02 3.04
CA GLN A 430 -1.55 0.27 2.86
C GLN A 430 -0.89 1.15 1.78
N ASP A 431 0.01 0.58 0.96
CA ASP A 431 0.81 1.28 -0.04
C ASP A 431 1.65 2.45 0.53
N LYS A 432 1.98 2.38 1.82
CA LYS A 432 2.84 3.35 2.50
C LYS A 432 4.22 2.76 2.73
N LEU A 433 5.23 3.62 2.75
CA LEU A 433 6.57 3.28 3.24
C LEU A 433 6.76 3.93 4.62
N PRO A 434 6.63 3.17 5.73
CA PRO A 434 6.86 3.67 7.08
C PRO A 434 8.22 4.36 7.23
N GLN A 435 8.29 5.39 8.07
CA GLN A 435 9.53 6.14 8.30
C GLN A 435 10.65 5.26 8.87
N ALA A 436 10.32 4.33 9.76
CA ALA A 436 11.26 3.36 10.32
C ALA A 436 11.90 2.48 9.22
N ASP A 437 11.12 2.08 8.20
CA ASP A 437 11.63 1.29 7.08
C ASP A 437 12.54 2.13 6.18
N VAL A 438 12.23 3.41 5.97
CA VAL A 438 13.12 4.34 5.26
C VAL A 438 14.47 4.41 5.95
N GLU A 439 14.47 4.64 7.27
CA GLU A 439 15.67 4.75 8.08
C GLU A 439 16.47 3.44 8.10
N ALA A 440 15.79 2.31 8.30
CA ALA A 440 16.41 0.99 8.28
C ALA A 440 17.08 0.71 6.92
N LEU A 441 16.42 0.99 5.79
CA LEU A 441 16.98 0.78 4.46
C LEU A 441 18.16 1.70 4.16
N LEU A 442 18.10 2.96 4.63
CA LEU A 442 19.22 3.89 4.51
C LEU A 442 20.42 3.43 5.35
N MET A 443 20.19 2.87 6.54
CA MET A 443 21.26 2.39 7.41
C MET A 443 21.78 1.00 7.04
N ALA A 444 20.97 0.16 6.40
CA ALA A 444 21.33 -1.20 6.02
C ALA A 444 22.57 -1.26 5.11
N GLU A 445 23.38 -2.30 5.27
CA GLU A 445 24.46 -2.60 4.34
C GLU A 445 23.89 -2.86 2.93
N ARG A 446 24.70 -2.54 1.91
CA ARG A 446 24.34 -2.90 0.54
C ARG A 446 24.31 -4.43 0.38
N PRO A 447 23.36 -4.97 -0.40
CA PRO A 447 23.22 -6.41 -0.58
C PRO A 447 24.51 -7.02 -1.15
N LYS A 448 24.85 -8.23 -0.71
CA LYS A 448 26.00 -9.02 -1.20
C LYS A 448 25.57 -10.28 -1.98
N ALA A 449 24.27 -10.59 -1.97
CA ALA A 449 23.67 -11.76 -2.61
C ALA A 449 22.60 -11.36 -3.63
N ALA A 450 22.27 -12.28 -4.54
CA ALA A 450 21.09 -12.17 -5.39
C ALA A 450 19.80 -12.33 -4.57
N GLU A 451 18.71 -11.76 -5.06
CA GLU A 451 17.35 -12.03 -4.57
C GLU A 451 16.80 -13.26 -5.31
N LEU A 452 16.37 -14.28 -4.56
CA LEU A 452 15.74 -15.49 -5.09
C LEU A 452 14.24 -15.20 -5.31
N LEU A 453 13.78 -15.34 -6.55
CA LEU A 453 12.39 -15.12 -6.92
C LEU A 453 11.55 -16.40 -6.84
N ASP A 454 12.11 -17.50 -7.33
CA ASP A 454 11.42 -18.79 -7.42
C ASP A 454 12.43 -19.94 -7.54
N GLN A 455 12.03 -21.15 -7.13
CA GLN A 455 12.82 -22.36 -7.21
C GLN A 455 11.98 -23.56 -7.68
N LYS A 456 12.57 -24.41 -8.53
CA LYS A 456 11.95 -25.67 -8.95
C LYS A 456 13.00 -26.73 -9.22
N THR A 457 12.62 -28.00 -9.06
CA THR A 457 13.47 -29.14 -9.42
C THR A 457 12.94 -29.76 -10.71
N VAL A 458 13.82 -29.97 -11.69
CA VAL A 458 13.50 -30.57 -12.99
C VAL A 458 14.62 -31.56 -13.33
N ASP A 459 14.28 -32.83 -13.56
CA ASP A 459 15.23 -33.88 -13.94
C ASP A 459 16.50 -33.95 -13.06
N ASP A 460 16.32 -33.95 -11.73
CA ASP A 460 17.38 -33.90 -10.71
C ASP A 460 18.28 -32.65 -10.74
N GLU A 461 17.86 -31.60 -11.47
CA GLU A 461 18.51 -30.29 -11.47
C GLU A 461 17.65 -29.26 -10.74
N LEU A 462 18.26 -28.55 -9.80
CA LEU A 462 17.63 -27.43 -9.10
C LEU A 462 17.78 -26.16 -9.93
N GLN A 463 16.66 -25.60 -10.38
CA GLN A 463 16.60 -24.35 -11.12
C GLN A 463 16.12 -23.21 -10.21
N LEU A 464 16.91 -22.15 -10.14
CA LEU A 464 16.67 -20.97 -9.33
C LEU A 464 16.53 -19.74 -10.24
N ASN A 465 15.41 -19.03 -10.12
CA ASN A 465 15.22 -17.74 -10.77
C ASN A 465 15.71 -16.64 -9.82
N LEU A 466 16.73 -15.90 -10.24
CA LEU A 466 17.41 -14.89 -9.43
C LEU A 466 17.26 -13.51 -10.08
N ILE A 467 17.31 -12.47 -9.27
CA ILE A 467 17.51 -11.10 -9.73
C ILE A 467 18.74 -10.49 -9.08
N VAL A 468 19.54 -9.81 -9.89
CA VAL A 468 20.76 -9.12 -9.46
C VAL A 468 20.37 -7.74 -8.93
N PRO A 469 20.50 -7.46 -7.62
CA PRO A 469 20.13 -6.16 -7.07
C PRO A 469 20.90 -5.02 -7.76
N PRO A 470 20.25 -3.88 -8.07
CA PRO A 470 20.93 -2.77 -8.73
C PRO A 470 22.03 -2.15 -7.86
N ASP A 471 21.90 -2.23 -6.52
CA ASP A 471 22.88 -1.70 -5.57
C ASP A 471 23.80 -2.76 -4.93
N LEU A 472 24.04 -3.87 -5.62
CA LEU A 472 24.89 -4.94 -5.10
C LEU A 472 26.30 -4.42 -4.77
N ALA A 473 26.79 -4.73 -3.57
CA ALA A 473 28.02 -4.17 -3.01
C ALA A 473 29.26 -4.49 -3.86
N CYS A 474 29.31 -5.68 -4.48
CA CYS A 474 30.45 -6.14 -5.27
C CYS A 474 30.63 -5.44 -6.62
N PHE A 475 29.65 -4.62 -7.07
CA PHE A 475 29.87 -3.72 -8.20
C PHE A 475 30.82 -2.57 -7.85
N SER A 476 31.06 -2.30 -6.56
CA SER A 476 32.10 -1.37 -6.14
C SER A 476 33.46 -2.06 -6.21
N GLY A 477 34.37 -1.49 -7.00
CA GLY A 477 35.74 -2.00 -7.17
C GLY A 477 35.96 -2.87 -8.41
N HIS A 478 34.89 -3.36 -9.05
CA HIS A 478 34.97 -4.16 -10.28
C HIS A 478 34.39 -3.37 -11.46
N PHE A 479 35.26 -2.76 -12.27
CA PHE A 479 34.95 -1.89 -13.42
C PHE A 479 34.07 -0.67 -13.07
N PRO A 480 34.65 0.44 -12.57
CA PRO A 480 33.90 1.61 -12.09
C PRO A 480 32.95 2.26 -13.10
N LYS A 481 33.24 2.13 -14.40
CA LYS A 481 32.43 2.70 -15.48
C LYS A 481 31.46 1.70 -16.12
N ALA A 482 31.62 0.40 -15.87
CA ALA A 482 30.80 -0.63 -16.47
C ALA A 482 30.61 -1.77 -15.47
N PRO A 483 29.75 -1.61 -14.45
CA PRO A 483 29.62 -2.57 -13.36
C PRO A 483 29.23 -3.95 -13.90
N VAL A 484 30.05 -4.95 -13.58
CA VAL A 484 29.85 -6.36 -13.92
C VAL A 484 29.94 -7.17 -12.64
N LEU A 485 29.14 -8.23 -12.54
CA LEU A 485 29.16 -9.15 -11.43
C LEU A 485 30.44 -10.01 -11.52
N PRO A 486 31.38 -9.92 -10.56
CA PRO A 486 32.63 -10.65 -10.65
C PRO A 486 32.39 -12.17 -10.72
N GLY A 487 33.18 -12.87 -11.52
CA GLY A 487 33.03 -14.32 -11.69
C GLY A 487 33.16 -15.11 -10.37
N VAL A 488 34.02 -14.66 -9.46
CA VAL A 488 34.16 -15.24 -8.12
C VAL A 488 32.88 -15.11 -7.28
N VAL A 489 32.10 -14.04 -7.48
CA VAL A 489 30.81 -13.86 -6.78
C VAL A 489 29.75 -14.80 -7.35
N GLN A 490 29.76 -15.03 -8.66
CA GLN A 490 28.86 -16.02 -9.29
C GLN A 490 29.13 -17.44 -8.76
N VAL A 491 30.40 -17.80 -8.61
CA VAL A 491 30.83 -19.06 -7.99
C VAL A 491 30.39 -19.14 -6.52
N ASP A 492 30.63 -18.08 -5.73
CA ASP A 492 30.21 -18.02 -4.32
C ASP A 492 28.70 -18.18 -4.17
N TRP A 493 27.91 -17.55 -5.06
CA TRP A 493 26.46 -17.71 -5.08
C TRP A 493 26.04 -19.15 -5.39
N ALA A 494 26.62 -19.77 -6.43
CA ALA A 494 26.33 -21.15 -6.76
C ALA A 494 26.65 -22.10 -5.60
N MET A 495 27.80 -21.91 -4.95
CA MET A 495 28.22 -22.73 -3.80
C MET A 495 27.29 -22.54 -2.60
N LYS A 496 27.02 -21.30 -2.19
CA LYS A 496 26.16 -21.01 -1.03
C LYS A 496 24.72 -21.46 -1.23
N LEU A 497 24.15 -21.22 -2.42
CA LEU A 497 22.81 -21.68 -2.75
C LEU A 497 22.76 -23.21 -2.83
N GLY A 498 23.77 -23.84 -3.41
CA GLY A 498 23.90 -25.29 -3.41
C GLY A 498 23.98 -25.87 -2.00
N GLN A 499 24.87 -25.36 -1.15
CA GLN A 499 25.01 -25.83 0.24
C GLN A 499 23.71 -25.66 1.03
N ARG A 500 22.98 -24.56 0.81
CA ARG A 500 21.71 -24.30 1.48
C ARG A 500 20.58 -25.22 1.00
N LEU A 501 20.57 -25.63 -0.27
CA LEU A 501 19.40 -26.26 -0.90
C LEU A 501 19.60 -27.73 -1.31
N LEU A 502 20.84 -28.22 -1.42
CA LEU A 502 21.17 -29.56 -1.93
C LEU A 502 21.95 -30.43 -0.93
N ASN A 503 22.00 -30.06 0.36
CA ASN A 503 22.73 -30.79 1.42
C ASN A 503 24.16 -31.17 1.02
N LEU A 504 24.93 -30.18 0.56
CA LEU A 504 26.26 -30.40 0.00
C LEU A 504 27.36 -30.42 1.07
N PRO A 505 28.50 -31.09 0.80
CA PRO A 505 29.68 -30.98 1.65
C PRO A 505 30.15 -29.51 1.77
N PRO A 506 30.60 -29.07 2.97
CA PRO A 506 30.81 -27.65 3.24
C PRO A 506 32.12 -27.09 2.69
N ARG A 507 33.12 -27.94 2.39
CA ARG A 507 34.48 -27.50 2.07
C ARG A 507 34.70 -27.43 0.57
N PHE A 508 35.12 -26.26 0.08
CA PHE A 508 35.62 -26.08 -1.29
C PHE A 508 36.99 -26.74 -1.44
N ALA A 509 37.13 -27.63 -2.43
CA ALA A 509 38.38 -28.33 -2.72
C ALA A 509 38.98 -27.94 -4.08
N GLY A 510 38.16 -27.52 -5.04
CA GLY A 510 38.65 -27.12 -6.35
C GLY A 510 37.57 -26.68 -7.32
N MET A 511 38.01 -26.23 -8.50
CA MET A 511 37.14 -25.77 -9.58
C MET A 511 37.57 -26.39 -10.91
N GLU A 512 36.60 -26.81 -11.72
CA GLU A 512 36.84 -27.37 -13.06
C GLU A 512 35.90 -26.73 -14.10
N VAL A 513 36.40 -26.58 -15.33
CA VAL A 513 35.61 -26.16 -16.51
C VAL A 513 34.85 -24.85 -16.27
N LEU A 514 35.49 -23.89 -15.59
CA LEU A 514 34.91 -22.58 -15.35
C LEU A 514 34.93 -21.75 -16.64
N LYS A 515 33.74 -21.35 -17.10
CA LYS A 515 33.55 -20.54 -18.31
C LYS A 515 32.73 -19.30 -17.97
N PHE A 516 33.17 -18.14 -18.47
CA PHE A 516 32.43 -16.89 -18.45
C PHE A 516 32.20 -16.46 -19.90
N GLN A 517 30.93 -16.40 -20.32
CA GLN A 517 30.53 -16.20 -21.71
C GLN A 517 29.80 -14.87 -21.92
N GLN A 518 28.96 -14.47 -20.95
CA GLN A 518 28.28 -13.17 -20.99
C GLN A 518 28.42 -12.43 -19.66
N LEU A 519 28.38 -11.10 -19.76
CA LEU A 519 28.45 -10.21 -18.61
C LEU A 519 27.11 -10.22 -17.87
N VAL A 520 27.17 -10.42 -16.56
CA VAL A 520 26.03 -10.22 -15.66
C VAL A 520 26.14 -8.80 -15.08
N ARG A 521 25.05 -8.03 -15.17
CA ARG A 521 25.00 -6.59 -14.87
C ARG A 521 23.94 -6.27 -13.81
N PRO A 522 23.99 -5.06 -13.21
CA PRO A 522 22.95 -4.61 -12.27
C PRO A 522 21.54 -4.75 -12.85
N GLY A 523 20.61 -5.34 -12.11
CA GLY A 523 19.21 -5.51 -12.50
C GLY A 523 18.92 -6.72 -13.41
N ASP A 524 19.93 -7.50 -13.81
CA ASP A 524 19.70 -8.69 -14.64
C ASP A 524 18.89 -9.75 -13.90
N ARG A 525 18.03 -10.45 -14.66
CA ARG A 525 17.40 -11.69 -14.24
C ARG A 525 18.24 -12.86 -14.72
N LEU A 526 18.48 -13.81 -13.84
CA LEU A 526 19.29 -15.00 -14.11
C LEU A 526 18.53 -16.26 -13.79
N ARG A 527 18.76 -17.31 -14.57
CA ARG A 527 18.43 -18.68 -14.20
C ARG A 527 19.72 -19.39 -13.81
N LEU A 528 19.81 -19.82 -12.55
CA LEU A 528 20.89 -20.66 -12.06
C LEU A 528 20.39 -22.11 -11.99
N THR A 529 21.06 -22.99 -12.72
CA THR A 529 20.87 -24.44 -12.62
C THR A 529 21.97 -25.03 -11.75
N LEU A 530 21.61 -25.87 -10.79
CA LEU A 530 22.50 -26.59 -9.89
C LEU A 530 22.22 -28.10 -9.94
N ARG A 531 23.26 -28.90 -10.06
CA ARG A 531 23.17 -30.36 -9.98
C ARG A 531 24.36 -30.93 -9.23
N PHE A 532 24.12 -31.78 -8.25
CA PHE A 532 25.19 -32.41 -7.48
C PHE A 532 25.41 -33.87 -7.90
N ASP A 533 26.65 -34.19 -8.25
CA ASP A 533 27.10 -35.56 -8.49
C ASP A 533 27.69 -36.11 -7.18
N ASN A 534 26.92 -36.96 -6.49
CA ASN A 534 27.31 -37.59 -5.23
C ASN A 534 28.52 -38.52 -5.36
N GLN A 535 28.70 -39.18 -6.51
CA GLN A 535 29.81 -40.13 -6.70
C GLN A 535 31.14 -39.42 -6.87
N ARG A 536 31.11 -38.26 -7.53
CA ARG A 536 32.31 -37.46 -7.80
C ARG A 536 32.50 -36.29 -6.84
N SER A 537 31.54 -36.07 -5.93
CA SER A 537 31.45 -34.92 -5.04
C SER A 537 31.56 -33.58 -5.77
N LYS A 538 30.85 -33.44 -6.88
CA LYS A 538 30.92 -32.26 -7.76
C LYS A 538 29.58 -31.55 -7.89
N LEU A 539 29.57 -30.25 -7.57
CA LEU A 539 28.44 -29.37 -7.86
C LEU A 539 28.61 -28.74 -9.25
N HIS A 540 27.77 -29.13 -10.18
CA HIS A 540 27.62 -28.48 -11.48
C HIS A 540 26.75 -27.24 -11.33
N PHE A 541 27.19 -26.12 -11.91
CA PHE A 541 26.38 -24.91 -11.98
C PHE A 541 26.40 -24.28 -13.38
N ALA A 542 25.28 -23.66 -13.76
CA ALA A 542 25.17 -22.86 -14.97
C ALA A 542 24.22 -21.67 -14.78
N PHE A 543 24.69 -20.46 -15.05
CA PHE A 543 23.90 -19.25 -15.10
C PHE A 543 23.50 -18.94 -16.56
N HIS A 544 22.23 -18.60 -16.77
CA HIS A 544 21.68 -18.12 -18.04
C HIS A 544 20.98 -16.78 -17.82
N ASN A 545 20.95 -15.92 -18.84
CA ASN A 545 20.19 -14.66 -18.81
C ASN A 545 18.69 -14.90 -19.07
N SER A 546 17.90 -13.82 -19.14
CA SER A 546 16.46 -13.88 -19.43
C SER A 546 16.12 -14.52 -20.78
N ASP A 547 17.02 -14.42 -21.75
CA ASP A 547 16.83 -14.92 -23.11
C ASP A 547 17.31 -16.38 -23.26
N GLY A 548 17.75 -17.00 -22.15
CA GLY A 548 18.29 -18.35 -22.12
C GLY A 548 19.73 -18.46 -22.62
N ALA A 549 20.40 -17.35 -22.93
CA ALA A 549 21.80 -17.37 -23.33
C ALA A 549 22.71 -17.64 -22.13
N PRO A 550 23.78 -18.45 -22.28
CA PRO A 550 24.60 -18.84 -21.16
C PRO A 550 25.54 -17.69 -20.73
N CYS A 551 25.54 -17.39 -19.44
CA CYS A 551 26.36 -16.35 -18.82
C CYS A 551 27.65 -16.93 -18.27
N SER A 552 27.56 -17.96 -17.44
CA SER A 552 28.71 -18.65 -16.86
C SER A 552 28.35 -20.08 -16.45
N SER A 553 29.35 -20.94 -16.36
CA SER A 553 29.15 -22.33 -15.92
C SER A 553 30.44 -22.88 -15.33
N GLY A 554 30.33 -23.88 -14.45
CA GLY A 554 31.48 -24.58 -13.90
C GLY A 554 31.11 -25.78 -13.06
N ARG A 555 32.14 -26.45 -12.52
CA ARG A 555 32.00 -27.57 -11.59
C ARG A 555 32.85 -27.31 -10.36
N ILE A 556 32.22 -27.32 -9.20
CA ILE A 556 32.85 -27.11 -7.91
C ILE A 556 33.10 -28.47 -7.26
N LEU A 557 34.35 -28.79 -6.96
CA LEU A 557 34.70 -29.98 -6.18
C LEU A 557 34.51 -29.64 -4.68
N LEU A 558 33.75 -30.48 -3.98
CA LEU A 558 33.43 -30.31 -2.57
C LEU A 558 33.93 -31.51 -1.75
N GLU A 559 34.39 -31.25 -0.53
CA GLU A 559 34.87 -32.26 0.41
C GLU A 559 34.12 -32.18 1.73
N ALA A 560 34.04 -33.32 2.43
CA ALA A 560 33.55 -33.38 3.79
C ALA A 560 34.48 -32.60 4.73
N ALA A 561 33.91 -32.01 5.79
CA ALA A 561 34.73 -31.55 6.91
C ALA A 561 35.42 -32.77 7.52
N HIS A 562 36.74 -32.79 7.54
CA HIS A 562 37.47 -33.84 8.25
C HIS A 562 37.14 -33.69 9.74
N ALA A 563 36.72 -34.78 10.38
CA ALA A 563 36.35 -34.84 11.79
C ALA A 563 37.55 -34.63 12.71
#